data_AF-A0A7C8DT85-F1
#
_entry.id   AF-A0A7C8DT85-F1
#
_cell.length_a   1.000
_cell.length_b   1.000
_cell.length_c   1.000
_cell.angle_alpha   90.00
_cell.angle_beta   90.00
_cell.angle_gamma   90.00
#
_symmetry.space_group_name_H-M   'P 1'
#
loop_
_entity.id
_entity.type
_entity.pdbx_description
1 polymer ?
#
loop_
_entity_poly.entity_id
_entity_poly.type
_entity_poly.pdbx_seq_one_letter_code
_entity_poly.pdbx_strand_id
1 'polypeptide(L)'
;MTTGPREIDVPFRPIPLDVPEGMKPNEFFNSPENLKDLTENNGLLTNDEDLLLYRKALGHSNEFDCSIIYNTSQSVLNPLGRAVRRTQLPSNVRKVWNRMNQIIIGFMLEHYPDPKKHLVLAGEASLDATWPITSTGVPSIRMLHNHFIVFDKKELQNSKLADTENPNLTDGGQHSLFAAYMQDVYVEFLSTLDLKTLKPITGEASSLSLTGYPQGLPSWEVIGGIDSLKNIDFWQEYDKILKGFLDFYRTFFAQVSSRNSGVPKNAYFPKQIEKTLLFNNCFLSAAKKVRDKCINDAK
;
A
#
# COMPACT_ATOMS: atom_id res chain seq x y z
N MET A 1 -8.95 -23.65 -16.22
CA MET A 1 -8.69 -23.33 -14.79
C MET A 1 -9.49 -22.09 -14.47
N THR A 2 -10.25 -22.07 -13.37
CA THR A 2 -11.08 -20.91 -13.02
C THR A 2 -10.20 -19.81 -12.45
N THR A 3 -10.18 -18.64 -13.09
CA THR A 3 -9.49 -17.45 -12.59
C THR A 3 -10.28 -16.87 -11.41
N GLY A 4 -9.58 -16.47 -10.36
CA GLY A 4 -10.19 -15.81 -9.20
C GLY A 4 -9.25 -15.74 -8.00
N PRO A 5 -9.52 -14.83 -7.05
CA PRO A 5 -8.72 -14.66 -5.85
C PRO A 5 -8.71 -15.94 -5.01
N ARG A 6 -7.66 -16.11 -4.21
CA ARG A 6 -7.38 -17.37 -3.50
C ARG A 6 -7.36 -17.14 -1.99
N GLU A 7 -7.98 -18.05 -1.26
CA GLU A 7 -7.85 -18.14 0.19
C GLU A 7 -6.55 -18.89 0.51
N ILE A 8 -5.67 -18.25 1.27
CA ILE A 8 -4.42 -18.84 1.73
C ILE A 8 -4.51 -18.92 3.25
N ASP A 9 -4.33 -20.12 3.78
CA ASP A 9 -4.20 -20.35 5.22
C ASP A 9 -2.72 -20.55 5.53
N VAL A 10 -2.13 -19.58 6.22
CA VAL A 10 -0.71 -19.59 6.59
C VAL A 10 -0.62 -19.85 8.09
N PRO A 11 -0.17 -21.05 8.49
CA PRO A 11 0.14 -21.31 9.88
C PRO A 11 1.11 -20.26 10.41
N PHE A 12 0.76 -19.66 11.55
CA PHE A 12 1.58 -18.64 12.18
C PHE A 12 1.98 -19.04 13.59
N ARG A 13 3.09 -18.46 14.07
CA ARG A 13 3.47 -18.54 15.47
C ARG A 13 2.71 -17.46 16.24
N PRO A 14 1.93 -17.80 17.29
CA PRO A 14 1.30 -16.78 18.14
C PRO A 14 2.35 -15.83 18.70
N ILE A 15 2.03 -14.53 18.71
CA ILE A 15 2.86 -13.52 19.37
C ILE A 15 2.81 -13.82 20.88
N PRO A 16 3.95 -13.96 21.57
CA PRO A 16 4.00 -14.34 22.98
C PRO A 16 3.69 -13.17 23.92
N LEU A 17 2.81 -12.27 23.50
CA LEU A 17 2.44 -11.07 24.24
C LEU A 17 0.92 -11.02 24.40
N ASP A 18 0.49 -10.83 25.64
CA ASP A 18 -0.90 -10.54 25.95
C ASP A 18 -1.15 -9.04 25.87
N VAL A 19 -2.26 -8.64 25.25
CA VAL A 19 -2.71 -7.23 25.29
C VAL A 19 -3.12 -6.93 26.74
N PRO A 20 -2.50 -5.94 27.40
CA PRO A 20 -2.81 -5.63 28.80
C PRO A 20 -4.29 -5.27 29.00
N GLU A 21 -4.83 -5.59 30.19
CA GLU A 21 -6.20 -5.26 30.55
C GLU A 21 -6.45 -3.74 30.42
N GLY A 22 -7.52 -3.36 29.74
CA GLY A 22 -7.88 -1.96 29.49
C GLY A 22 -7.19 -1.30 28.29
N MET A 23 -6.23 -1.97 27.63
CA MET A 23 -5.60 -1.48 26.40
C MET A 23 -6.27 -2.09 25.16
N LYS A 24 -6.48 -1.28 24.12
CA LYS A 24 -6.98 -1.81 22.85
C LYS A 24 -5.83 -2.45 22.06
N PRO A 25 -6.08 -3.52 21.26
CA PRO A 25 -5.03 -4.18 20.49
C PRO A 25 -4.23 -3.23 19.58
N ASN A 26 -4.89 -2.27 18.94
CA ASN A 26 -4.25 -1.27 18.09
C ASN A 26 -3.30 -0.34 18.86
N GLU A 27 -3.62 0.01 20.10
CA GLU A 27 -2.75 0.81 20.97
C GLU A 27 -1.50 -0.01 21.35
N PHE A 28 -1.71 -1.28 21.71
CA PHE A 28 -0.64 -2.21 22.04
C PHE A 28 0.33 -2.44 20.88
N PHE A 29 -0.18 -2.77 19.68
CA PHE A 29 0.69 -3.05 18.53
C PHE A 29 1.44 -1.81 18.01
N ASN A 30 1.01 -0.59 18.36
CA ASN A 30 1.73 0.65 18.07
C ASN A 30 2.75 1.05 19.16
N SER A 31 2.78 0.32 20.26
CA SER A 31 3.56 0.67 21.43
C SER A 31 5.06 0.43 21.22
N PRO A 32 5.93 1.17 21.94
CA PRO A 32 7.36 0.91 21.96
C PRO A 32 7.71 -0.52 22.38
N GLU A 33 6.92 -1.13 23.26
CA GLU A 33 7.12 -2.50 23.77
C GLU A 33 6.92 -3.54 22.66
N ASN A 34 5.84 -3.45 21.89
CA ASN A 34 5.61 -4.36 20.76
C ASN A 34 6.70 -4.20 19.69
N LEU A 35 7.16 -2.97 19.42
CA LEU A 35 8.23 -2.74 18.43
C LEU A 35 9.61 -3.19 18.93
N LYS A 36 9.84 -3.14 20.25
CA LYS A 36 11.02 -3.74 20.87
C LYS A 36 10.98 -5.27 20.71
N ASP A 37 9.85 -5.91 21.03
CA ASP A 37 9.65 -7.35 20.81
C ASP A 37 9.88 -7.74 19.35
N LEU A 38 9.32 -6.97 18.41
CA LEU A 38 9.52 -7.16 16.98
C LEU A 38 11.01 -7.10 16.60
N THR A 39 11.76 -6.16 17.19
CA THR A 39 13.19 -6.00 16.94
C THR A 39 13.99 -7.17 17.52
N GLU A 40 13.67 -7.60 18.73
CA GLU A 40 14.43 -8.61 19.48
C GLU A 40 14.13 -10.05 19.03
N ASN A 41 12.87 -10.37 18.74
CA ASN A 41 12.42 -11.73 18.43
C ASN A 41 12.28 -12.01 16.93
N ASN A 42 12.04 -10.98 16.13
CA ASN A 42 11.73 -11.10 14.70
C ASN A 42 12.67 -10.29 13.81
N GLY A 43 13.51 -9.44 14.40
CA GLY A 43 14.45 -8.58 13.69
C GLY A 43 15.52 -9.41 12.98
N LEU A 44 15.77 -9.04 11.72
CA LEU A 44 16.82 -9.63 10.90
C LEU A 44 17.99 -8.66 10.76
N LEU A 45 17.69 -7.36 10.60
CA LEU A 45 18.70 -6.31 10.45
C LEU A 45 18.14 -4.97 10.94
N THR A 46 18.93 -4.27 11.74
CA THR A 46 18.75 -2.83 12.04
C THR A 46 19.93 -2.04 11.49
N ASN A 47 19.73 -0.74 11.28
CA ASN A 47 20.80 0.18 10.90
C ASN A 47 20.69 1.52 11.64
N ASP A 48 21.67 2.39 11.41
CA ASP A 48 21.79 3.70 12.06
C ASP A 48 20.69 4.69 11.64
N GLU A 49 19.94 4.39 10.57
CA GLU A 49 18.78 5.14 10.11
C GLU A 49 17.44 4.66 10.69
N ASP A 50 17.48 3.85 11.75
CA ASP A 50 16.30 3.25 12.41
C ASP A 50 15.44 2.38 11.46
N LEU A 51 16.00 1.88 10.37
CA LEU A 51 15.31 0.93 9.50
C LEU A 51 15.47 -0.48 10.05
N LEU A 52 14.36 -1.14 10.33
CA LEU A 52 14.30 -2.52 10.77
C LEU A 52 13.77 -3.40 9.64
N LEU A 53 14.62 -4.31 9.15
CA LEU A 53 14.19 -5.48 8.40
C LEU A 53 13.83 -6.59 9.40
N TYR A 54 12.63 -7.16 9.28
CA TYR A 54 12.16 -8.19 10.18
C TYR A 54 11.33 -9.25 9.44
N ARG A 55 11.24 -10.44 10.02
CA ARG A 55 10.34 -11.51 9.57
C ARG A 55 8.96 -11.31 10.19
N LYS A 56 7.89 -11.41 9.41
CA LYS A 56 6.54 -11.33 9.98
C LYS A 56 6.21 -12.57 10.82
N ALA A 57 5.74 -12.36 12.05
CA ALA A 57 5.20 -13.43 12.89
C ALA A 57 3.87 -13.96 12.32
N LEU A 58 3.01 -13.02 11.90
CA LEU A 58 1.78 -13.26 11.14
C LEU A 58 2.09 -12.99 9.66
N GLY A 59 2.56 -14.03 8.97
CA GLY A 59 2.96 -13.95 7.56
C GLY A 59 1.81 -14.17 6.59
N HIS A 60 1.98 -13.67 5.37
CA HIS A 60 1.14 -13.88 4.20
C HIS A 60 1.62 -15.09 3.40
N SER A 61 2.87 -15.52 3.59
CA SER A 61 3.45 -16.67 2.91
C SER A 61 4.48 -17.40 3.78
N ASN A 62 4.60 -18.72 3.57
CA ASN A 62 5.66 -19.55 4.14
C ASN A 62 6.90 -19.66 3.24
N GLU A 63 6.82 -19.23 1.97
CA GLU A 63 7.94 -19.30 1.04
C GLU A 63 8.97 -18.21 1.34
N PHE A 64 8.53 -16.95 1.36
CA PHE A 64 9.31 -15.80 1.80
C PHE A 64 8.36 -14.70 2.24
N ASP A 65 8.53 -14.19 3.46
CA ASP A 65 7.78 -13.03 3.97
C ASP A 65 8.63 -12.23 4.97
N CYS A 66 9.02 -11.04 4.55
CA CYS A 66 9.68 -10.08 5.41
C CYS A 66 9.22 -8.66 5.13
N SER A 67 9.70 -7.73 5.95
CA SER A 67 9.31 -6.34 5.84
C SER A 67 10.37 -5.39 6.36
N ILE A 68 10.39 -4.18 5.80
CA ILE A 68 11.14 -3.07 6.36
C ILE A 68 10.17 -2.08 6.99
N ILE A 69 10.45 -1.65 8.22
CA ILE A 69 9.80 -0.50 8.86
C ILE A 69 10.82 0.59 9.22
N TYR A 70 10.37 1.84 9.21
CA TYR A 70 11.13 2.95 9.78
C TYR A 70 10.75 3.14 11.25
N ASN A 71 11.54 2.55 12.15
CA ASN A 71 11.25 2.43 13.57
C ASN A 71 11.52 3.73 14.34
N THR A 72 10.66 4.70 14.16
CA THR A 72 10.64 5.97 14.92
C THR A 72 9.91 5.87 16.27
N SER A 73 9.67 4.68 16.81
CA SER A 73 8.82 4.55 18.00
C SER A 73 9.41 5.14 19.27
N GLN A 74 10.73 5.16 19.38
CA GLN A 74 11.46 5.74 20.51
C GLN A 74 11.60 7.27 20.40
N SER A 75 11.57 7.82 19.19
CA SER A 75 11.73 9.26 18.93
C SER A 75 10.40 9.98 18.68
N VAL A 76 9.36 9.26 18.25
CA VAL A 76 8.02 9.78 17.94
C VAL A 76 6.97 8.95 18.69
N LEU A 77 6.60 9.45 19.87
CA LEU A 77 5.63 8.81 20.77
C LEU A 77 4.21 8.82 20.19
N ASN A 78 3.82 9.90 19.51
CA ASN A 78 2.50 9.98 18.86
C ASN A 78 2.53 9.24 17.52
N PRO A 79 1.80 8.11 17.35
CA PRO A 79 1.81 7.35 16.10
C PRO A 79 1.34 8.14 14.88
N LEU A 80 0.54 9.20 15.07
CA LEU A 80 0.10 10.09 13.98
C LEU A 80 1.23 10.94 13.40
N GLY A 81 2.29 11.18 14.17
CA GLY A 81 3.47 11.94 13.75
C GLY A 81 4.50 11.11 12.99
N ARG A 82 4.35 9.78 12.96
CA ARG A 82 5.30 8.88 12.30
C ARG A 82 5.14 8.96 10.79
N ALA A 83 6.25 8.83 10.06
CA ALA A 83 6.20 8.73 8.61
C ALA A 83 5.46 7.44 8.24
N VAL A 84 4.47 7.53 7.36
CA VAL A 84 3.68 6.41 6.80
C VAL A 84 3.88 6.26 5.29
N ARG A 85 4.64 7.19 4.68
CA ARG A 85 4.98 7.17 3.26
C ARG A 85 6.46 7.48 3.04
N ARG A 86 7.05 6.89 2.01
CA ARG A 86 8.46 7.16 1.63
C ARG A 86 8.76 8.64 1.40
N THR A 87 7.81 9.39 0.83
CA THR A 87 7.95 10.84 0.57
C THR A 87 8.15 11.67 1.84
N GLN A 88 7.78 11.14 3.01
CA GLN A 88 7.93 11.77 4.33
C GLN A 88 9.26 11.44 5.01
N LEU A 89 10.04 10.49 4.47
CA LEU A 89 11.32 10.12 5.05
C LEU A 89 12.35 11.25 4.94
N PRO A 90 13.20 11.44 5.97
CA PRO A 90 14.41 12.25 5.85
C PRO A 90 15.28 11.79 4.68
N SER A 91 16.07 12.71 4.10
CA SER A 91 16.84 12.42 2.88
C SER A 91 17.84 11.27 3.04
N ASN A 92 18.54 11.20 4.17
CA ASN A 92 19.47 10.11 4.50
C ASN A 92 18.74 8.76 4.61
N VAL A 93 17.67 8.71 5.40
CA VAL A 93 16.84 7.50 5.59
C VAL A 93 16.29 7.02 4.25
N ARG A 94 15.82 7.94 3.39
CA ARG A 94 15.27 7.62 2.06
C ARG A 94 16.30 6.97 1.13
N LYS A 95 17.57 7.37 1.20
CA LYS A 95 18.64 6.76 0.40
C LYS A 95 18.88 5.32 0.82
N VAL A 96 18.93 5.07 2.13
CA VAL A 96 19.12 3.72 2.67
C VAL A 96 17.89 2.85 2.41
N TRP A 97 16.69 3.39 2.60
CA TRP A 97 15.42 2.75 2.24
C TRP A 97 15.42 2.23 0.80
N ASN A 98 15.79 3.08 -0.17
CA ASN A 98 15.89 2.70 -1.57
C ASN A 98 16.85 1.54 -1.78
N ARG A 99 18.03 1.61 -1.16
CA ARG A 99 19.07 0.59 -1.29
C ARG A 99 18.61 -0.74 -0.70
N MET A 100 17.99 -0.73 0.48
CA MET A 100 17.45 -1.95 1.09
C MET A 100 16.38 -2.59 0.20
N ASN A 101 15.45 -1.79 -0.35
CA ASN A 101 14.44 -2.28 -1.29
C ASN A 101 15.07 -2.92 -2.53
N GLN A 102 16.02 -2.22 -3.15
CA GLN A 102 16.74 -2.73 -4.32
C GLN A 102 17.43 -4.07 -4.02
N ILE A 103 18.10 -4.19 -2.87
CA ILE A 103 18.82 -5.41 -2.48
C ILE A 103 17.84 -6.57 -2.26
N ILE A 104 16.76 -6.34 -1.50
CA ILE A 104 15.81 -7.43 -1.17
C ILE A 104 15.05 -7.88 -2.42
N ILE A 105 14.59 -6.95 -3.26
CA ILE A 105 13.92 -7.30 -4.52
C ILE A 105 14.90 -8.04 -5.44
N GLY A 106 16.16 -7.60 -5.53
CA GLY A 106 17.20 -8.30 -6.26
C GLY A 106 17.40 -9.73 -5.75
N PHE A 107 17.51 -9.92 -4.44
CA PHE A 107 17.63 -11.23 -3.80
C PHE A 107 16.43 -12.14 -4.12
N MET A 108 15.20 -11.63 -3.99
CA MET A 108 14.00 -12.41 -4.30
C MET A 108 13.98 -12.85 -5.77
N LEU A 109 14.35 -11.98 -6.70
CA LEU A 109 14.37 -12.32 -8.13
C LEU A 109 15.52 -13.26 -8.51
N GLU A 110 16.65 -13.20 -7.79
CA GLU A 110 17.76 -14.14 -7.95
C GLU A 110 17.38 -15.55 -7.44
N HIS A 111 16.74 -15.62 -6.27
CA HIS A 111 16.38 -16.88 -5.64
C HIS A 111 15.10 -17.51 -6.23
N TYR A 112 14.17 -16.67 -6.71
CA TYR A 112 12.88 -17.06 -7.29
C TYR A 112 12.74 -16.56 -8.75
N PRO A 113 13.62 -16.98 -9.67
CA PRO A 113 13.73 -16.37 -10.99
C PRO A 113 12.62 -16.76 -11.96
N ASP A 114 11.90 -17.85 -11.71
CA ASP A 114 10.87 -18.37 -12.61
C ASP A 114 9.47 -17.79 -12.27
N PRO A 115 8.95 -16.82 -13.04
CA PRO A 115 7.65 -16.22 -12.79
C PRO A 115 6.50 -17.18 -13.09
N LYS A 116 6.74 -18.37 -13.68
CA LYS A 116 5.70 -19.41 -13.80
C LYS A 116 5.54 -20.22 -12.52
N LYS A 117 6.59 -20.30 -11.69
CA LYS A 117 6.58 -21.02 -10.40
C LYS A 117 6.28 -20.11 -9.22
N HIS A 118 6.81 -18.90 -9.22
CA HIS A 118 6.69 -17.99 -8.08
C HIS A 118 5.98 -16.70 -8.46
N LEU A 119 5.19 -16.17 -7.53
CA LEU A 119 4.67 -14.81 -7.56
C LEU A 119 5.45 -13.99 -6.54
N VAL A 120 6.24 -13.03 -7.02
CA VAL A 120 7.00 -12.10 -6.17
C VAL A 120 6.22 -10.80 -6.07
N LEU A 121 5.92 -10.37 -4.85
CA LEU A 121 5.28 -9.09 -4.54
C LEU A 121 6.22 -8.27 -3.64
N ALA A 122 6.38 -7.00 -3.98
CA ALA A 122 7.05 -6.02 -3.14
C ALA A 122 6.26 -4.71 -3.18
N GLY A 123 6.06 -4.06 -2.03
CA GLY A 123 5.23 -2.87 -2.01
C GLY A 123 5.14 -2.16 -0.68
N GLU A 124 5.15 -0.84 -0.76
CA GLU A 124 4.87 0.04 0.37
C GLU A 124 3.39 -0.08 0.77
N ALA A 125 3.15 -0.55 2.00
CA ALA A 125 1.86 -0.41 2.65
C ALA A 125 1.73 1.04 3.13
N SER A 126 1.23 1.90 2.25
CA SER A 126 0.89 3.27 2.62
C SER A 126 -0.47 3.27 3.31
N LEU A 127 -0.48 3.25 4.64
CA LEU A 127 -1.66 3.53 5.44
C LEU A 127 -2.08 4.98 5.16
N ASP A 128 -3.16 5.16 4.38
CA ASP A 128 -3.74 6.49 4.19
C ASP A 128 -4.19 7.07 5.54
N ALA A 129 -4.10 8.39 5.67
CA ALA A 129 -4.54 9.12 6.85
C ALA A 129 -6.04 8.94 7.15
N THR A 130 -6.80 8.40 6.19
CA THR A 130 -8.23 8.08 6.29
C THR A 130 -8.52 6.74 6.97
N TRP A 131 -7.50 5.90 7.22
CA TRP A 131 -7.71 4.64 7.92
C TRP A 131 -7.98 4.89 9.41
N PRO A 132 -9.16 4.50 9.94
CA PRO A 132 -9.44 4.65 11.35
C PRO A 132 -8.44 3.83 12.15
N ILE A 133 -7.73 4.47 13.09
CA ILE A 133 -6.83 3.77 14.03
C ILE A 133 -7.60 2.67 14.78
N THR A 134 -8.93 2.81 14.89
CA THR A 134 -9.82 1.93 15.64
C THR A 134 -10.49 0.82 14.81
N SER A 135 -10.17 0.66 13.52
CA SER A 135 -10.78 -0.41 12.70
C SER A 135 -10.39 -1.79 13.22
N THR A 136 -11.38 -2.66 13.40
CA THR A 136 -11.21 -4.04 13.84
C THR A 136 -10.44 -4.86 12.81
N GLY A 137 -9.47 -5.67 13.24
CA GLY A 137 -8.73 -6.60 12.37
C GLY A 137 -7.34 -6.14 11.94
N VAL A 138 -6.89 -4.94 12.34
CA VAL A 138 -5.55 -4.45 11.99
C VAL A 138 -4.67 -4.28 13.23
N PRO A 139 -3.62 -5.10 13.42
CA PRO A 139 -2.51 -4.77 14.30
C PRO A 139 -1.68 -3.67 13.61
N SER A 140 -2.25 -2.48 13.42
CA SER A 140 -1.66 -1.47 12.53
C SER A 140 -0.51 -0.76 13.21
N ILE A 141 0.70 -1.29 13.09
CA ILE A 141 1.90 -0.47 13.29
C ILE A 141 1.78 0.70 12.30
N ARG A 142 1.44 1.90 12.79
CA ARG A 142 1.25 3.11 11.98
C ARG A 142 2.61 3.73 11.66
N MET A 143 3.33 3.06 10.77
CA MET A 143 4.65 3.43 10.31
C MET A 143 4.76 3.09 8.83
N LEU A 144 5.70 3.74 8.15
CA LEU A 144 6.10 3.35 6.82
C LEU A 144 6.56 1.90 6.89
N HIS A 145 5.92 1.06 6.09
CA HIS A 145 6.10 -0.37 6.09
C HIS A 145 6.12 -0.86 4.64
N ASN A 146 7.19 -1.55 4.25
CA ASN A 146 7.28 -2.22 2.96
C ASN A 146 7.23 -3.73 3.13
N HIS A 147 6.44 -4.39 2.29
CA HIS A 147 6.23 -5.83 2.32
C HIS A 147 7.04 -6.47 1.19
N PHE A 148 7.67 -7.62 1.48
CA PHE A 148 8.37 -8.44 0.49
C PHE A 148 7.90 -9.88 0.67
N ILE A 149 7.17 -10.38 -0.32
CA ILE A 149 6.43 -11.63 -0.20
C ILE A 149 6.64 -12.44 -1.47
N VAL A 150 6.91 -13.73 -1.32
CA VAL A 150 6.92 -14.69 -2.43
C VAL A 150 5.86 -15.74 -2.17
N PHE A 151 5.12 -16.12 -3.21
CA PHE A 151 4.17 -17.24 -3.14
C PHE A 151 4.54 -18.31 -4.16
N ASP A 152 4.39 -19.58 -3.77
CA ASP A 152 4.38 -20.69 -4.70
C ASP A 152 3.06 -20.68 -5.52
N LYS A 153 3.16 -20.59 -6.85
CA LYS A 153 1.99 -20.50 -7.72
C LYS A 153 1.20 -21.81 -7.78
N LYS A 154 1.82 -22.95 -7.55
CA LYS A 154 1.13 -24.24 -7.52
C LYS A 154 0.26 -24.34 -6.26
N GLU A 155 0.76 -23.86 -5.12
CA GLU A 155 -0.04 -23.72 -3.90
C GLU A 155 -1.22 -22.78 -4.15
N LEU A 156 -0.97 -21.55 -4.65
CA LEU A 156 -2.03 -20.59 -4.98
C LEU A 156 -3.08 -21.17 -5.94
N GLN A 157 -2.65 -21.96 -6.92
CA GLN A 157 -3.54 -22.62 -7.88
C GLN A 157 -4.45 -23.67 -7.25
N ASN A 158 -3.94 -24.39 -6.24
CA ASN A 158 -4.66 -25.44 -5.53
C ASN A 158 -5.50 -24.89 -4.37
N SER A 159 -5.22 -23.67 -3.92
CA SER A 159 -5.99 -22.97 -2.91
C SER A 159 -7.44 -22.75 -3.34
N LYS A 160 -8.32 -22.77 -2.33
CA LYS A 160 -9.75 -22.50 -2.50
C LYS A 160 -9.95 -21.11 -3.09
N LEU A 161 -10.94 -20.98 -3.98
CA LEU A 161 -11.38 -19.67 -4.44
C LEU A 161 -11.95 -18.90 -3.27
N ALA A 162 -11.53 -17.64 -3.13
CA ALA A 162 -12.09 -16.77 -2.11
C ALA A 162 -13.56 -16.46 -2.41
N ASP A 163 -14.35 -16.37 -1.35
CA ASP A 163 -15.75 -15.94 -1.43
C ASP A 163 -15.83 -14.51 -1.99
N THR A 164 -16.47 -14.35 -3.17
CA THR A 164 -16.61 -13.06 -3.86
C THR A 164 -17.46 -12.07 -3.09
N GLU A 165 -18.34 -12.56 -2.21
CA GLU A 165 -19.19 -11.74 -1.35
C GLU A 165 -18.50 -11.35 -0.04
N ASN A 166 -17.28 -11.86 0.21
CA ASN A 166 -16.53 -11.48 1.40
C ASN A 166 -16.17 -9.98 1.34
N PRO A 167 -16.67 -9.15 2.28
CA PRO A 167 -16.43 -7.72 2.26
C PRO A 167 -14.94 -7.35 2.40
N ASN A 168 -14.11 -8.27 2.91
CA ASN A 168 -12.66 -8.10 3.07
C ASN A 168 -11.84 -8.64 1.88
N LEU A 169 -12.49 -9.14 0.82
CA LEU A 169 -11.78 -9.70 -0.35
C LEU A 169 -10.91 -8.66 -1.06
N THR A 170 -11.28 -7.39 -0.98
CA THR A 170 -10.37 -6.28 -1.22
C THR A 170 -10.65 -5.17 -0.22
N ASP A 171 -9.61 -4.45 0.19
CA ASP A 171 -9.76 -3.24 1.02
C ASP A 171 -10.59 -2.13 0.35
N GLY A 172 -10.87 -2.26 -0.96
CA GLY A 172 -11.84 -1.42 -1.68
C GLY A 172 -13.20 -2.08 -1.91
N GLY A 173 -13.38 -3.38 -1.68
CA GLY A 173 -14.46 -4.17 -2.25
C GLY A 173 -14.36 -4.29 -3.79
N GLN A 174 -14.79 -5.42 -4.34
CA GLN A 174 -15.13 -5.57 -5.77
C GLN A 174 -16.24 -4.58 -6.19
N HIS A 175 -16.82 -3.88 -5.22
CA HIS A 175 -17.85 -2.85 -5.34
C HIS A 175 -17.40 -1.48 -4.81
N SER A 176 -16.09 -1.19 -4.77
CA SER A 176 -15.65 0.18 -4.43
C SER A 176 -16.24 1.18 -5.41
N LEU A 177 -16.59 2.34 -4.87
CA LEU A 177 -16.80 3.55 -5.66
C LEU A 177 -15.60 3.84 -6.58
N PHE A 178 -14.39 3.48 -6.14
CA PHE A 178 -13.18 3.57 -6.94
C PHE A 178 -13.21 2.67 -8.18
N ALA A 179 -13.41 1.35 -8.02
CA ALA A 179 -13.52 0.42 -9.14
C ALA A 179 -14.70 0.77 -10.07
N ALA A 180 -15.83 1.20 -9.51
CA ALA A 180 -17.03 1.49 -10.30
C ALA A 180 -16.97 2.81 -11.09
N TYR A 181 -16.23 3.82 -10.61
CA TYR A 181 -16.34 5.18 -11.16
C TYR A 181 -15.02 5.93 -11.30
N MET A 182 -13.97 5.60 -10.54
CA MET A 182 -12.76 6.43 -10.44
C MET A 182 -11.55 5.88 -11.17
N GLN A 183 -11.55 4.62 -11.62
CA GLN A 183 -10.42 4.01 -12.33
C GLN A 183 -9.92 4.90 -13.48
N ASP A 184 -10.81 5.24 -14.42
CA ASP A 184 -10.43 6.00 -15.61
C ASP A 184 -9.99 7.42 -15.25
N VAL A 185 -10.68 8.07 -14.30
CA VAL A 185 -10.32 9.42 -13.81
C VAL A 185 -8.93 9.40 -13.18
N TYR A 186 -8.63 8.34 -12.43
CA TYR A 186 -7.36 8.19 -11.73
C TYR A 186 -6.20 7.93 -12.71
N VAL A 187 -6.42 7.05 -13.69
CA VAL A 187 -5.49 6.81 -14.80
C VAL A 187 -5.25 8.09 -15.59
N GLU A 188 -6.32 8.83 -15.95
CA GLU A 188 -6.22 10.10 -16.66
C GLU A 188 -5.38 11.11 -15.86
N PHE A 189 -5.67 11.28 -14.58
CA PHE A 189 -4.93 12.20 -13.71
C PHE A 189 -3.45 11.84 -13.64
N LEU A 190 -3.11 10.56 -13.43
CA LEU A 190 -1.72 10.14 -13.33
C LEU A 190 -1.01 10.09 -14.69
N SER A 191 -1.74 9.95 -15.81
CA SER A 191 -1.15 10.06 -17.16
C SER A 191 -0.59 11.45 -17.46
N THR A 192 -1.03 12.48 -16.72
CA THR A 192 -0.47 13.84 -16.83
C THR A 192 0.89 13.98 -16.15
N LEU A 193 1.30 12.98 -15.37
CA LEU A 193 2.64 12.93 -14.78
C LEU A 193 3.62 12.52 -15.89
N ASP A 194 4.61 13.38 -16.16
CA ASP A 194 5.69 13.07 -17.09
C ASP A 194 6.61 12.00 -16.45
N LEU A 195 6.30 10.73 -16.75
CA LEU A 195 6.99 9.52 -16.32
C LEU A 195 7.66 8.86 -17.54
N LYS A 196 8.94 8.52 -17.41
CA LYS A 196 9.75 7.88 -18.47
C LYS A 196 10.06 6.43 -18.15
N THR A 197 10.29 6.13 -16.87
CA THR A 197 10.65 4.80 -16.37
C THR A 197 9.40 3.98 -16.04
N LEU A 198 8.37 4.60 -15.47
CA LEU A 198 7.10 3.99 -15.11
C LEU A 198 6.09 4.20 -16.24
N LYS A 199 5.91 3.19 -17.10
CA LYS A 199 5.01 3.25 -18.25
C LYS A 199 3.63 2.68 -17.90
N PRO A 200 2.52 3.42 -18.06
CA PRO A 200 1.20 2.91 -17.72
C PRO A 200 0.85 1.59 -18.45
N ILE A 201 0.24 0.67 -17.72
CA ILE A 201 -0.37 -0.56 -18.21
C ILE A 201 -1.89 -0.42 -18.12
N THR A 202 -2.59 -0.85 -19.18
CA THR A 202 -4.05 -0.75 -19.28
C THR A 202 -4.67 -2.10 -19.65
N GLY A 203 -5.94 -2.28 -19.31
CA GLY A 203 -6.70 -3.48 -19.67
C GLY A 203 -6.24 -4.73 -18.93
N GLU A 204 -6.39 -5.90 -19.55
CA GLU A 204 -6.12 -7.20 -18.92
C GLU A 204 -4.67 -7.36 -18.45
N ALA A 205 -3.73 -6.63 -19.06
CA ALA A 205 -2.32 -6.67 -18.73
C ALA A 205 -1.99 -6.13 -17.32
N SER A 206 -2.90 -5.38 -16.67
CA SER A 206 -2.70 -4.90 -15.30
C SER A 206 -3.06 -5.94 -14.22
N SER A 207 -3.59 -7.10 -14.64
CA SER A 207 -4.05 -8.14 -13.72
C SER A 207 -3.20 -9.41 -13.81
N LEU A 208 -3.08 -10.12 -12.69
CA LEU A 208 -2.47 -11.44 -12.65
C LEU A 208 -3.46 -12.47 -13.20
N SER A 209 -3.08 -13.21 -14.25
CA SER A 209 -3.97 -14.19 -14.90
C SER A 209 -4.54 -15.27 -13.96
N LEU A 210 -3.81 -15.60 -12.89
CA LEU A 210 -4.23 -16.59 -11.89
C LEU A 210 -5.40 -16.10 -11.02
N THR A 211 -5.36 -14.82 -10.62
CA THR A 211 -6.28 -14.27 -9.63
C THR A 211 -7.29 -13.29 -10.24
N GLY A 212 -6.96 -12.71 -11.38
CA GLY A 212 -7.68 -11.58 -11.98
C GLY A 212 -7.43 -10.25 -11.26
N TYR A 213 -6.46 -10.16 -10.35
CA TYR A 213 -6.15 -8.97 -9.55
C TYR A 213 -4.74 -8.41 -9.81
N PRO A 214 -4.48 -7.11 -9.58
CA PRO A 214 -5.45 -6.10 -9.14
C PRO A 214 -6.49 -5.75 -10.22
N GLN A 215 -7.66 -5.29 -9.77
CA GLN A 215 -8.75 -4.79 -10.63
C GLN A 215 -8.97 -3.32 -10.31
N GLY A 216 -9.22 -2.49 -11.32
CA GLY A 216 -9.57 -1.09 -11.08
C GLY A 216 -8.41 -0.17 -10.70
N LEU A 217 -7.28 -0.72 -10.30
CA LEU A 217 -6.09 0.05 -9.92
C LEU A 217 -5.20 0.31 -11.13
N PRO A 218 -4.63 1.52 -11.26
CA PRO A 218 -3.64 1.75 -12.30
C PRO A 218 -2.40 0.92 -12.01
N SER A 219 -1.69 0.58 -13.07
CA SER A 219 -0.45 -0.19 -13.00
C SER A 219 0.56 0.42 -13.95
N TRP A 220 1.85 0.22 -13.65
CA TRP A 220 2.94 0.67 -14.50
C TRP A 220 3.95 -0.44 -14.68
N GLU A 221 4.42 -0.58 -15.91
CA GLU A 221 5.59 -1.37 -16.25
C GLU A 221 6.83 -0.55 -15.87
N VAL A 222 7.78 -1.19 -15.19
CA VAL A 222 9.09 -0.61 -14.92
C VAL A 222 9.98 -0.87 -16.14
N ILE A 223 10.13 0.13 -17.01
CA ILE A 223 11.02 0.04 -18.16
C ILE A 223 12.45 -0.16 -17.68
N GLY A 224 13.14 -1.16 -18.22
CA GLY A 224 14.47 -1.60 -17.75
C GLY A 224 14.44 -2.59 -16.58
N GLY A 225 13.25 -2.95 -16.09
CA GLY A 225 13.07 -3.99 -15.08
C GLY A 225 13.80 -3.69 -13.76
N ILE A 226 14.40 -4.73 -13.17
CA ILE A 226 15.07 -4.63 -11.86
C ILE A 226 16.26 -3.66 -11.86
N ASP A 227 16.95 -3.50 -12.99
CA ASP A 227 18.10 -2.60 -13.08
C ASP A 227 17.70 -1.13 -12.90
N SER A 228 16.46 -0.78 -13.24
CA SER A 228 15.93 0.57 -13.05
C SER A 228 15.83 0.97 -11.58
N LEU A 229 15.69 0.02 -10.65
CA LEU A 229 15.69 0.32 -9.21
C LEU A 229 17.06 0.82 -8.72
N LYS A 230 18.14 0.58 -9.48
CA LYS A 230 19.48 1.13 -9.21
C LYS A 230 19.59 2.61 -9.58
N ASN A 231 18.70 3.10 -10.45
CA ASN A 231 18.66 4.48 -10.89
C ASN A 231 17.76 5.32 -9.96
N ILE A 232 18.23 6.50 -9.59
CA ILE A 232 17.45 7.46 -8.81
C ILE A 232 16.19 7.94 -9.54
N ASP A 233 16.19 7.95 -10.88
CA ASP A 233 15.05 8.42 -11.68
C ASP A 233 13.79 7.58 -11.45
N PHE A 234 13.93 6.25 -11.31
CA PHE A 234 12.84 5.36 -10.92
C PHE A 234 12.19 5.83 -9.61
N TRP A 235 13.01 6.12 -8.60
CA TRP A 235 12.54 6.53 -7.28
C TRP A 235 11.92 7.93 -7.27
N GLN A 236 12.38 8.82 -8.15
CA GLN A 236 11.76 10.14 -8.35
C GLN A 236 10.37 10.02 -9.00
N GLU A 237 10.23 9.14 -9.99
CA GLU A 237 8.94 8.85 -10.62
C GLU A 237 7.98 8.14 -9.67
N TYR A 238 8.48 7.19 -8.86
CA TYR A 238 7.71 6.58 -7.78
C TYR A 238 7.17 7.64 -6.80
N ASP A 239 8.01 8.61 -6.40
CA ASP A 239 7.56 9.73 -5.57
C ASP A 239 6.50 10.61 -6.25
N LYS A 240 6.57 10.80 -7.57
CA LYS A 240 5.53 11.54 -8.31
C LYS A 240 4.19 10.81 -8.23
N ILE A 241 4.18 9.48 -8.40
CA ILE A 241 2.96 8.67 -8.26
C ILE A 241 2.39 8.78 -6.84
N LEU A 242 3.22 8.62 -5.79
CA LEU A 242 2.75 8.74 -4.40
C LEU A 242 2.18 10.13 -4.07
N LYS A 243 2.80 11.19 -4.59
CA LYS A 243 2.29 12.56 -4.46
C LYS A 243 0.98 12.75 -5.23
N GLY A 244 0.87 12.17 -6.41
CA GLY A 244 -0.34 12.19 -7.23
C GLY A 244 -1.50 11.49 -6.53
N PHE A 245 -1.25 10.30 -5.98
CA PHE A 245 -2.19 9.58 -5.12
C PHE A 245 -2.71 10.50 -4.01
N LEU A 246 -1.80 11.11 -3.25
CA LEU A 246 -2.19 11.96 -2.13
C LEU A 246 -3.04 13.17 -2.58
N ASP A 247 -2.65 13.84 -3.65
CA ASP A 247 -3.40 14.98 -4.20
C ASP A 247 -4.78 14.58 -4.73
N PHE A 248 -4.90 13.42 -5.37
CA PHE A 248 -6.18 12.89 -5.82
C PHE A 248 -7.14 12.67 -4.65
N TYR A 249 -6.71 11.94 -3.61
CA TYR A 249 -7.56 11.63 -2.46
C TYR A 249 -7.88 12.89 -1.63
N ARG A 250 -6.90 13.78 -1.41
CA ARG A 250 -7.16 15.06 -0.73
C ARG A 250 -8.20 15.91 -1.47
N THR A 251 -8.11 15.94 -2.80
CA THR A 251 -9.11 16.63 -3.63
C THR A 251 -10.47 15.96 -3.53
N PHE A 252 -10.52 14.62 -3.63
CA PHE A 252 -11.75 13.85 -3.54
C PHE A 252 -12.45 14.07 -2.21
N PHE A 253 -11.75 13.89 -1.10
CA PHE A 253 -12.33 14.07 0.23
C PHE A 253 -12.67 15.52 0.54
N ALA A 254 -11.95 16.50 -0.02
CA ALA A 254 -12.39 17.90 0.06
C ALA A 254 -13.75 18.12 -0.63
N GLN A 255 -14.00 17.49 -1.79
CA GLN A 255 -15.32 17.53 -2.44
C GLN A 255 -16.41 16.81 -1.63
N VAL A 256 -16.04 15.69 -0.98
CA VAL A 256 -16.95 14.96 -0.08
C VAL A 256 -17.32 15.81 1.12
N SER A 257 -16.35 16.47 1.78
CA SER A 257 -16.59 17.27 2.98
C SER A 257 -17.25 18.61 2.70
N SER A 258 -16.94 19.22 1.56
CA SER A 258 -17.41 20.57 1.23
C SER A 258 -17.63 20.71 -0.27
N ARG A 259 -18.87 21.01 -0.65
CA ARG A 259 -19.27 21.13 -2.06
C ARG A 259 -18.47 22.24 -2.75
N ASN A 260 -18.00 21.95 -3.97
CA ASN A 260 -17.25 22.88 -4.81
C ASN A 260 -15.96 23.38 -4.15
N SER A 261 -15.30 22.52 -3.34
CA SER A 261 -13.99 22.85 -2.80
C SER A 261 -13.00 23.15 -3.93
N GLY A 262 -12.12 24.13 -3.72
CA GLY A 262 -11.04 24.42 -4.66
C GLY A 262 -9.91 23.40 -4.58
N VAL A 263 -8.80 23.71 -5.26
CA VAL A 263 -7.55 22.95 -5.16
C VAL A 263 -7.07 22.92 -3.70
N PRO A 264 -6.73 21.76 -3.12
CA PRO A 264 -6.19 21.68 -1.76
C PRO A 264 -4.95 22.54 -1.56
N LYS A 265 -4.82 23.17 -0.38
CA LYS A 265 -3.62 23.93 -0.01
C LYS A 265 -2.38 23.02 -0.04
N ASN A 266 -1.25 23.52 -0.56
CA ASN A 266 0.00 22.76 -0.69
C ASN A 266 -0.19 21.46 -1.50
N ALA A 267 -0.99 21.50 -2.56
CA ALA A 267 -1.03 20.43 -3.56
C ALA A 267 0.30 20.38 -4.33
N TYR A 268 0.74 19.18 -4.68
CA TYR A 268 1.93 18.96 -5.52
C TYR A 268 1.65 19.25 -7.00
N PHE A 269 0.42 18.96 -7.46
CA PHE A 269 0.01 19.07 -8.86
C PHE A 269 -1.26 19.93 -9.02
N PRO A 270 -1.24 21.21 -8.59
CA PRO A 270 -2.44 22.06 -8.55
C PRO A 270 -3.09 22.26 -9.93
N LYS A 271 -2.29 22.39 -10.99
CA LYS A 271 -2.78 22.57 -12.36
C LYS A 271 -3.48 21.32 -12.89
N GLN A 272 -2.94 20.14 -12.59
CA GLN A 272 -3.50 18.85 -12.98
C GLN A 272 -4.80 18.57 -12.21
N ILE A 273 -4.85 18.92 -10.92
CA ILE A 273 -6.07 18.80 -10.11
C ILE A 273 -7.19 19.63 -10.74
N GLU A 274 -6.91 20.90 -11.03
CA GLU A 274 -7.89 21.78 -11.63
C GLU A 274 -8.36 21.23 -12.98
N LYS A 275 -7.43 20.91 -13.89
CA LYS A 275 -7.73 20.45 -15.25
C LYS A 275 -8.47 19.11 -15.31
N THR A 276 -8.09 18.14 -14.49
CA THR A 276 -8.52 16.74 -14.64
C THR A 276 -9.53 16.29 -13.57
N LEU A 277 -9.53 16.87 -12.38
CA LEU A 277 -10.42 16.45 -11.29
C LEU A 277 -11.59 17.41 -11.09
N LEU A 278 -11.32 18.72 -10.96
CA LEU A 278 -12.35 19.71 -10.59
C LEU A 278 -13.33 20.05 -11.72
N PHE A 279 -13.02 19.70 -12.97
CA PHE A 279 -13.94 19.79 -14.11
C PHE A 279 -14.47 18.42 -14.58
N ASN A 280 -14.20 17.34 -13.85
CA ASN A 280 -14.63 15.99 -14.23
C ASN A 280 -15.97 15.63 -13.56
N ASN A 281 -17.03 15.52 -14.37
CA ASN A 281 -18.38 15.21 -13.88
C ASN A 281 -18.49 13.85 -13.19
N CYS A 282 -17.73 12.84 -13.64
CA CYS A 282 -17.71 11.52 -13.00
C CYS A 282 -17.10 11.63 -11.60
N PHE A 283 -15.97 12.31 -11.47
CA PHE A 283 -15.29 12.59 -10.19
C PHE A 283 -16.21 13.30 -9.19
N LEU A 284 -16.81 14.42 -9.61
CA LEU A 284 -17.70 15.21 -8.76
C LEU A 284 -18.97 14.44 -8.37
N SER A 285 -19.52 13.64 -9.29
CA SER A 285 -20.70 12.81 -9.02
C SER A 285 -20.38 11.68 -8.03
N ALA A 286 -19.21 11.07 -8.13
CA ALA A 286 -18.77 10.04 -7.20
C ALA A 286 -18.54 10.62 -5.79
N ALA A 287 -17.88 11.78 -5.68
CA ALA A 287 -17.74 12.49 -4.40
C ALA A 287 -19.09 12.86 -3.79
N LYS A 288 -20.06 13.30 -4.62
CA LYS A 288 -21.43 13.54 -4.17
C LYS A 288 -22.10 12.28 -3.63
N LYS A 289 -21.99 11.14 -4.31
CA LYS A 289 -22.55 9.85 -3.84
C LYS A 289 -22.01 9.47 -2.46
N VAL A 290 -20.70 9.60 -2.25
CA VAL A 290 -20.08 9.33 -0.93
C VAL A 290 -20.61 10.29 0.12
N ARG A 291 -20.64 11.59 -0.16
CA ARG A 291 -21.17 12.60 0.77
C ARG A 291 -22.63 12.31 1.15
N ASP A 292 -23.48 12.05 0.16
CA ASP A 292 -24.90 11.78 0.37
C ASP A 292 -25.08 10.51 1.24
N LYS A 293 -24.23 9.48 1.04
CA LYS A 293 -24.19 8.29 1.89
C LYS A 293 -23.78 8.62 3.33
N CYS A 294 -22.68 9.37 3.53
CA CYS A 294 -22.23 9.76 4.87
C CYS A 294 -23.28 10.57 5.65
N ILE A 295 -24.06 11.42 4.97
CA ILE A 295 -25.14 12.21 5.60
C ILE A 295 -26.31 11.31 6.03
N ASN A 296 -26.61 10.27 5.25
CA ASN A 296 -27.70 9.34 5.57
C ASN A 296 -27.30 8.34 6.65
N ASP A 297 -26.08 7.81 6.60
CA ASP A 297 -25.56 6.83 7.59
C ASP A 297 -25.30 7.47 8.97
N ALA A 298 -25.14 8.80 9.03
CA ALA A 298 -24.99 9.54 10.29
C ALA A 298 -26.31 9.77 11.05
N LYS A 299 -27.45 9.42 10.45
CA LYS A 299 -28.78 9.49 11.08
C LYS A 299 -29.15 8.16 11.75
#